data_AF-A0A9P0JPZ2-F1
#
_entry.id   AF-A0A9P0JPZ2-F1
#
_cell.length_a   1.000
_cell.length_b   1.000
_cell.length_c   1.000
_cell.angle_alpha   90.00
_cell.angle_beta   90.00
_cell.angle_gamma   90.00
#
_symmetry.space_group_name_H-M   'P 1'
#
loop_
_entity.id
_entity.type
_entity.pdbx_description
1 polymer ?
#
loop_
_entity_poly.entity_id
_entity_poly.type
_entity_poly.pdbx_seq_one_letter_code
_entity_poly.pdbx_strand_id
1 'polypeptide(L)'
;MEWARDHRVHHKYSETDADPHNAKRGFFFSHVGWLLCRKHPEVKEKGKGIELSDLEADPVVVFQHNYYMILMPLVCFILPTMAPMYLWNETFVDAFTVNIFRYVFTLNATWLVNSAAHLFGSKPYDR
;
A
#
# COMPACT_ATOMS: atom_id res chain seq x y z
N MET A 1 1.66 -2.26 -10.47
CA MET A 1 2.62 -1.25 -10.98
C MET A 1 2.79 -0.05 -10.06
N GLU A 2 1.71 0.66 -9.69
CA GLU A 2 1.83 1.90 -8.91
C GLU A 2 2.54 1.73 -7.55
N TRP A 3 2.19 0.69 -6.78
CA TRP A 3 2.85 0.42 -5.51
C TRP A 3 4.36 0.23 -5.67
N ALA A 4 4.79 -0.56 -6.65
CA ALA A 4 6.20 -0.82 -6.90
C ALA A 4 6.95 0.44 -7.35
N ARG A 5 6.32 1.28 -8.19
CA ARG A 5 6.87 2.59 -8.55
C ARG A 5 7.11 3.43 -7.29
N ASP A 6 6.08 3.63 -6.48
CA ASP A 6 6.18 4.46 -5.27
C ASP A 6 7.19 3.89 -4.28
N HIS A 7 7.25 2.55 -4.13
CA HIS A 7 8.22 1.89 -3.26
C HIS A 7 9.66 2.03 -3.76
N ARG A 8 9.90 1.93 -5.08
CA ARG A 8 11.22 2.20 -5.68
C ARG A 8 11.65 3.65 -5.48
N VAL A 9 10.71 4.62 -5.59
CA VAL A 9 10.98 6.02 -5.26
C VAL A 9 11.35 6.17 -3.78
N HIS A 10 10.58 5.54 -2.88
CA HIS A 10 10.84 5.57 -1.45
C HIS A 10 12.25 5.08 -1.11
N HIS A 11 12.67 3.91 -1.60
CA HIS A 11 14.02 3.40 -1.34
C HIS A 11 15.10 4.32 -1.89
N LYS A 12 14.90 4.87 -3.10
CA LYS A 12 15.91 5.70 -3.77
C LYS A 12 16.07 7.10 -3.16
N TYR A 13 14.99 7.66 -2.61
CA TYR A 13 14.94 9.03 -2.12
C TYR A 13 14.43 9.11 -0.68
N SER A 14 14.68 8.07 0.11
CA SER A 14 14.19 7.93 1.48
C SER A 14 14.50 9.17 2.32
N GLU A 15 13.52 9.61 3.13
CA GLU A 15 13.63 10.77 4.01
C GLU A 15 13.90 12.10 3.28
N THR A 16 13.40 12.26 2.06
CA THR A 16 13.40 13.53 1.29
C THR A 16 11.99 13.90 0.83
N ASP A 17 11.81 15.06 0.22
CA ASP A 17 10.51 15.47 -0.34
C ASP A 17 10.08 14.69 -1.59
N ALA A 18 10.99 13.88 -2.15
CA ALA A 18 10.68 12.90 -3.19
C ALA A 18 10.17 11.56 -2.63
N ASP A 19 10.29 11.31 -1.32
CA ASP A 19 9.73 10.11 -0.67
C ASP A 19 8.20 10.25 -0.50
N PRO A 20 7.38 9.34 -1.08
CA PRO A 20 5.92 9.38 -0.96
C PRO A 20 5.41 9.43 0.48
N HIS A 21 6.11 8.79 1.42
CA HIS A 21 5.73 8.69 2.82
C HIS A 21 6.89 9.09 3.75
N ASN A 22 7.58 10.17 3.38
CA ASN A 22 8.68 10.80 4.11
C ASN A 22 8.46 10.84 5.64
N ALA A 23 9.23 10.06 6.40
CA ALA A 23 9.06 9.94 7.85
C ALA A 23 9.52 11.18 8.63
N LYS A 24 10.37 12.05 8.04
CA LYS A 24 10.70 13.38 8.61
C LYS A 24 9.49 14.29 8.77
N ARG A 25 8.39 14.04 8.05
CA ARG A 25 7.12 14.78 8.21
C ARG A 25 6.27 14.28 9.39
N GLY A 26 6.79 13.35 10.18
CA GLY A 26 6.20 12.85 11.41
C GLY A 26 5.35 11.59 11.21
N PHE A 27 5.12 10.87 12.32
CA PHE A 27 4.46 9.57 12.35
C PHE A 27 3.13 9.55 11.60
N PHE A 28 2.26 10.54 11.83
CA PHE A 28 0.93 10.57 11.20
C PHE A 28 1.03 10.67 9.67
N PHE A 29 1.95 11.51 9.17
CA PHE A 29 2.13 11.68 7.73
C PHE A 29 2.61 10.39 7.07
N SER A 30 3.67 9.77 7.60
CA SER A 30 4.22 8.54 7.03
C SER A 30 3.33 7.31 7.24
N HIS A 31 2.48 7.31 8.27
CA HIS A 31 1.54 6.22 8.52
C HIS A 31 0.35 6.27 7.55
N VAL A 32 -0.42 7.37 7.52
CA VAL A 32 -1.64 7.45 6.69
C VAL A 32 -1.84 8.80 6.03
N GLY A 33 -1.29 9.88 6.60
CA GLY A 33 -1.52 11.24 6.12
C GLY A 33 -1.11 11.47 4.67
N TRP A 34 -0.08 10.78 4.18
CA TRP A 34 0.36 10.85 2.78
C TRP A 34 -0.72 10.42 1.78
N LEU A 35 -1.59 9.47 2.15
CA LEU A 35 -2.73 9.03 1.33
C LEU A 35 -3.88 10.04 1.30
N LEU A 36 -3.93 10.94 2.28
CA LEU A 36 -5.01 11.92 2.46
C LEU A 36 -4.70 13.28 1.83
N CYS A 37 -3.52 13.42 1.22
CA CYS A 37 -3.07 14.66 0.60
C CYS A 37 -2.57 14.41 -0.82
N ARG A 38 -2.42 15.50 -1.59
CA ARG A 38 -1.75 15.41 -2.88
C ARG A 38 -0.25 15.14 -2.66
N LYS A 39 0.30 14.20 -3.42
CA LYS A 39 1.75 13.92 -3.47
C LYS A 39 2.53 15.21 -3.74
N HIS A 40 3.66 15.37 -3.06
CA HIS A 40 4.60 16.47 -3.30
C HIS A 40 5.08 16.47 -4.77
N PRO A 41 5.34 17.63 -5.40
CA PRO A 41 5.79 17.69 -6.78
C PRO A 41 7.03 16.84 -7.08
N GLU A 42 7.99 16.77 -6.14
CA GLU A 42 9.20 15.97 -6.31
C GLU A 42 8.92 14.47 -6.42
N VAL A 43 7.93 13.94 -5.69
CA VAL A 43 7.51 12.53 -5.80
C VAL A 43 7.09 12.22 -7.25
N LYS A 44 6.37 13.15 -7.89
CA LYS A 44 5.93 13.00 -9.28
C LYS A 44 7.08 13.14 -10.26
N GLU A 45 7.96 14.09 -10.04
CA GLU A 45 9.12 14.32 -10.91
C GLU A 45 10.08 13.12 -10.87
N LYS A 46 10.50 12.70 -9.67
CA LYS A 46 11.42 11.58 -9.49
C LYS A 46 10.78 10.24 -9.84
N GLY A 47 9.47 10.10 -9.63
CA GLY A 47 8.69 8.93 -10.05
C GLY A 47 8.71 8.66 -11.55
N LYS A 48 8.86 9.69 -12.41
CA LYS A 48 9.01 9.51 -13.86
C LYS A 48 10.35 8.86 -14.25
N GLY A 49 11.36 9.00 -13.40
CA GLY A 49 12.69 8.43 -13.61
C GLY A 49 12.85 7.01 -13.07
N ILE A 50 11.76 6.39 -12.58
CA ILE A 50 11.77 4.99 -12.15
C ILE A 50 11.53 4.11 -13.36
N GLU A 51 12.47 3.20 -13.58
CA GLU A 51 12.39 2.14 -14.58
C GLU A 51 11.29 1.14 -14.15
N LEU A 52 10.41 0.75 -15.07
CA LEU A 52 9.26 -0.14 -14.82
C LEU A 52 9.05 -1.19 -15.94
N SER A 53 9.95 -1.29 -16.91
CA SER A 53 9.81 -2.20 -18.06
C SER A 53 9.74 -3.66 -17.61
N ASP A 54 10.35 -4.01 -16.48
CA ASP A 54 10.23 -5.32 -15.86
C ASP A 54 8.78 -5.64 -15.46
N LEU A 55 8.06 -4.66 -14.92
CA LEU A 55 6.64 -4.80 -14.55
C LEU A 55 5.73 -4.79 -15.77
N GLU A 56 6.08 -4.02 -16.80
CA GLU A 56 5.34 -3.94 -18.06
C GLU A 56 5.50 -5.23 -18.89
N ALA A 57 6.64 -5.92 -18.75
CA ALA A 57 6.88 -7.20 -19.39
C ALA A 57 6.18 -8.38 -18.69
N ASP A 58 5.76 -8.24 -17.43
CA ASP A 58 5.07 -9.29 -16.69
C ASP A 58 3.56 -9.30 -17.01
N PRO A 59 3.06 -10.34 -17.70
CA PRO A 59 1.65 -10.41 -18.10
C PRO A 59 0.69 -10.49 -16.91
N VAL A 60 1.11 -11.04 -15.77
CA VAL A 60 0.28 -11.11 -14.56
C VAL A 60 0.09 -9.73 -13.96
N VAL A 61 1.18 -8.94 -13.90
CA VAL A 61 1.14 -7.57 -13.39
C VAL A 61 0.33 -6.67 -14.31
N VAL A 62 0.51 -6.79 -15.62
CA VAL A 62 -0.27 -6.04 -16.63
C VAL A 62 -1.76 -6.39 -16.54
N PHE A 63 -2.09 -7.68 -16.43
CA PHE A 63 -3.47 -8.12 -16.21
C PHE A 63 -4.07 -7.49 -14.94
N GLN A 64 -3.37 -7.61 -13.81
CA GLN A 64 -3.82 -7.04 -12.54
C GLN A 64 -4.03 -5.52 -12.64
N HIS A 65 -3.13 -4.82 -13.35
CA HIS A 65 -3.22 -3.37 -13.55
C HIS A 65 -4.45 -2.98 -14.38
N ASN A 66 -4.66 -3.66 -15.51
CA ASN A 66 -5.75 -3.35 -16.44
C ASN A 66 -7.14 -3.62 -15.84
N TYR A 67 -7.25 -4.65 -15.00
CA TYR A 67 -8.53 -5.05 -14.39
C TYR A 67 -8.66 -4.65 -12.92
N TYR A 68 -7.76 -3.82 -12.39
CA TYR A 68 -7.70 -3.50 -10.95
C TYR A 68 -9.04 -3.02 -10.38
N MET A 69 -9.73 -2.12 -11.09
CA MET A 69 -11.01 -1.55 -10.64
C MET A 69 -12.12 -2.59 -10.47
N ILE A 70 -12.01 -3.73 -11.16
CA ILE A 70 -12.94 -4.86 -11.06
C ILE A 70 -12.43 -5.87 -10.03
N LEU A 71 -11.15 -6.27 -10.12
CA LEU A 71 -10.55 -7.28 -9.26
C LEU A 71 -10.51 -6.84 -7.79
N MET A 72 -10.21 -5.57 -7.52
CA MET A 72 -10.08 -5.06 -6.15
C MET A 72 -11.37 -5.24 -5.33
N PRO A 73 -12.55 -4.71 -5.73
CA PRO A 73 -13.75 -4.90 -4.94
C PRO A 73 -14.19 -6.36 -4.86
N LEU A 74 -13.98 -7.13 -5.93
CA LEU A 74 -14.32 -8.55 -5.96
C LEU A 74 -13.50 -9.37 -4.98
N VAL A 75 -12.17 -9.27 -5.05
CA VAL A 75 -11.25 -10.11 -4.26
C VAL A 75 -11.07 -9.56 -2.85
N CYS A 76 -11.12 -8.25 -2.66
CA CYS A 76 -10.93 -7.64 -1.34
C CYS A 76 -12.21 -7.68 -0.49
N PHE A 77 -13.37 -7.43 -1.09
CA PHE A 77 -14.61 -7.25 -0.32
C PHE A 77 -15.67 -8.32 -0.59
N ILE A 78 -15.99 -8.61 -1.85
CA ILE A 78 -17.12 -9.48 -2.18
C ILE A 78 -16.81 -10.94 -1.84
N LEU A 79 -15.72 -11.50 -2.39
CA LEU A 79 -15.36 -12.89 -2.16
C LEU A 79 -15.09 -13.21 -0.68
N PRO A 80 -14.32 -12.41 0.08
CA PRO A 80 -14.05 -12.72 1.48
C PRO A 80 -15.28 -12.55 2.39
N THR A 81 -16.27 -11.74 1.99
CA THR A 81 -17.56 -11.66 2.69
C THR A 81 -18.48 -12.82 2.30
N MET A 82 -18.54 -13.21 1.03
CA MET A 82 -19.42 -14.30 0.57
C MET A 82 -18.92 -15.68 0.99
N ALA A 83 -17.61 -15.94 0.93
CA ALA A 83 -17.03 -17.24 1.28
C ALA A 83 -17.52 -17.79 2.64
N PRO A 84 -17.41 -17.05 3.77
CA PRO A 84 -17.92 -17.54 5.05
C PRO A 84 -19.44 -17.78 5.06
N MET A 85 -20.21 -16.94 4.35
CA MET A 85 -21.66 -17.10 4.25
C MET A 85 -22.06 -18.42 3.55
N TYR A 86 -21.34 -18.81 2.50
CA TYR A 86 -21.67 -20.01 1.72
C TYR A 86 -20.94 -21.28 2.19
N LEU A 87 -19.76 -21.15 2.81
CA LEU A 87 -18.95 -22.30 3.22
C LEU A 87 -19.28 -22.79 4.64
N TRP A 88 -19.71 -21.91 5.54
CA TRP A 88 -20.05 -22.27 6.92
C TRP A 88 -21.25 -21.50 7.50
N ASN A 89 -22.13 -20.98 6.63
CA ASN A 89 -23.39 -20.33 7.01
C ASN A 89 -23.24 -19.13 7.96
N GLU A 90 -22.18 -18.34 7.79
CA GLU A 90 -22.00 -17.10 8.55
C GLU A 90 -23.06 -16.05 8.18
N THR A 91 -23.42 -15.18 9.13
CA THR A 91 -24.30 -14.05 8.84
C THR A 91 -23.59 -13.01 7.97
N PHE A 92 -24.34 -12.28 7.15
CA PHE A 92 -23.76 -11.19 6.34
C PHE A 92 -23.06 -10.14 7.22
N VAL A 93 -23.66 -9.79 8.36
CA VAL A 93 -23.15 -8.75 9.25
C VAL A 93 -21.80 -9.15 9.82
N ASP A 94 -21.66 -10.38 10.31
CA ASP A 94 -20.42 -10.87 10.91
C ASP A 94 -19.33 -11.03 9.84
N ALA A 95 -19.65 -11.68 8.72
CA ALA A 95 -18.73 -11.85 7.60
C ALA A 95 -18.20 -10.51 7.07
N PHE A 96 -19.09 -9.54 6.85
CA PHE A 96 -18.70 -8.21 6.37
C PHE A 96 -17.87 -7.46 7.41
N THR A 97 -18.27 -7.49 8.68
CA THR A 97 -17.56 -6.77 9.76
C THR A 97 -16.14 -7.32 9.95
N VAL A 98 -15.98 -8.63 9.99
CA VAL A 98 -14.66 -9.29 10.07
C VAL A 98 -13.81 -8.96 8.85
N ASN A 99 -14.41 -8.93 7.65
CA ASN A 99 -13.68 -8.59 6.43
C ASN A 99 -13.18 -7.13 6.44
N ILE A 100 -14.01 -6.18 6.87
CA ILE A 100 -13.61 -4.78 7.04
C ILE A 100 -12.51 -4.66 8.09
N PHE A 101 -12.65 -5.33 9.24
CA PHE A 101 -11.60 -5.35 10.26
C PHE A 101 -10.27 -5.89 9.70
N ARG A 102 -10.30 -7.03 9.00
CA ARG A 102 -9.13 -7.62 8.33
C ARG A 102 -8.47 -6.61 7.39
N TYR A 103 -9.26 -5.89 6.59
CA TYR A 103 -8.74 -4.89 5.66
C TYR A 103 -8.06 -3.73 6.38
N VAL A 104 -8.74 -3.11 7.35
CA VAL A 104 -8.20 -2.00 8.15
C VAL A 104 -6.95 -2.40 8.93
N PHE A 105 -6.98 -3.57 9.57
CA PHE A 105 -5.85 -4.11 10.31
C PHE A 105 -4.64 -4.32 9.40
N THR A 106 -4.83 -4.95 8.24
CA THR A 106 -3.75 -5.20 7.27
C THR A 106 -3.14 -3.91 6.76
N LEU A 107 -3.95 -2.88 6.50
CA LEU A 107 -3.46 -1.57 6.11
C LEU A 107 -2.59 -0.94 7.19
N ASN A 108 -3.06 -0.91 8.44
CA ASN A 108 -2.29 -0.33 9.55
C ASN A 108 -0.99 -1.11 9.82
N ALA A 109 -1.03 -2.44 9.74
CA ALA A 109 0.15 -3.28 9.87
C ALA A 109 1.20 -2.96 8.78
N THR A 110 0.74 -2.75 7.53
CA THR A 110 1.61 -2.34 6.41
C THR A 110 2.17 -0.93 6.65
N TRP A 111 1.33 0.01 7.06
CA TRP A 111 1.71 1.41 7.29
C TRP A 111 2.65 1.59 8.48
N LEU A 112 2.70 0.65 9.44
CA LEU A 112 3.71 0.65 10.50
C LEU A 112 5.12 0.48 9.94
N VAL A 113 5.29 -0.19 8.79
CA VAL A 113 6.61 -0.28 8.14
C VAL A 113 7.06 1.09 7.65
N ASN A 114 6.16 1.94 7.18
CA ASN A 114 6.51 3.29 6.73
C ASN A 114 6.73 4.26 7.90
N SER A 115 6.02 4.07 9.02
CA SER A 115 6.05 5.00 10.15
C SER A 115 6.93 4.51 11.30
N ALA A 116 6.52 3.44 11.98
CA ALA A 116 7.17 2.96 13.18
C ALA A 116 8.59 2.47 12.90
N ALA A 117 8.81 1.71 11.81
CA ALA A 117 10.14 1.18 11.50
C ALA A 117 11.16 2.26 11.09
N HIS A 118 10.70 3.44 10.65
CA HIS A 118 11.56 4.58 10.34
C HIS A 118 11.90 5.43 11.57
N LEU A 119 11.04 5.43 12.59
CA LEU A 119 11.15 6.30 13.77
C LEU A 119 11.66 5.58 15.02
N PHE A 120 11.37 4.29 15.16
CA PHE A 120 11.65 3.51 16.35
C PHE A 120 12.43 2.25 15.99
N GLY A 121 13.54 2.02 16.71
CA GLY A 121 14.40 0.86 16.51
C GLY A 121 15.88 1.23 16.47
N SER A 122 16.74 0.22 16.54
CA SER A 122 18.19 0.40 16.35
C SER A 122 18.53 0.36 14.86
N LYS A 123 19.64 1.02 14.48
CA LYS A 123 20.19 1.00 13.12
C LYS A 123 21.59 0.37 13.16
N PRO A 124 21.70 -0.97 13.23
CA PRO A 124 22.98 -1.63 13.46
C PRO A 124 23.85 -1.78 12.19
N TYR A 125 23.28 -1.62 10.99
CA TYR A 125 23.96 -1.91 9.72
C TYR A 125 24.44 -0.66 8.96
N ASP A 126 23.61 0.38 8.86
CA ASP A 126 23.96 1.64 8.20
C ASP A 126 24.31 2.71 9.24
N ARG A 127 25.49 3.32 9.10
CA ARG A 127 25.99 4.43 9.93
C ARG A 127 25.88 5.75 9.20
#